data_AF-X1LG03-F1
#
_entry.id   AF-X1LG03-F1
#
_cell.length_a   1.000
_cell.length_b   1.000
_cell.length_c   1.000
_cell.angle_alpha   90.00
_cell.angle_beta   90.00
_cell.angle_gamma   90.00
#
_symmetry.space_group_name_H-M   'P 1'
#
loop_
_entity.id
_entity.type
_entity.pdbx_description
1 polymer ?
#
loop_
_entity_poly.entity_id
_entity_poly.type
_entity_poly.pdbx_seq_one_letter_code
_entity_poly.pdbx_strand_id
1 'polypeptide(L)'
;MPYNLQLFFVLAGSVAVLFFGTWWGLKFKRIYIDAWPRDPKLTSIFMRMTDSGQKPFYATKFMKDNKLKGKMFNYWTEGGFIGWGQEPDPNTGFTPLQLFMDGRAQAAYDRKAFDTWTTIMSGGLVTGQIVARARARKQSLTRADYEDIGQWMDEQLRGRNVWVVLMPQSTYSTPPRWEYYLKTSYHAIQGLERNPDWPLVFFNNKQKLFVDIRTTEGKAL
;
A
#
# COMPACT_ATOMS: atom_id res chain seq x y z
N MET A 1 -30.53 -39.12 34.00
CA MET A 1 -31.21 -38.23 33.02
C MET A 1 -32.12 -39.11 32.16
N PRO A 2 -33.39 -38.75 31.94
CA PRO A 2 -34.30 -39.56 31.12
C PRO A 2 -33.75 -39.74 29.70
N TYR A 3 -33.85 -40.94 29.15
CA TYR A 3 -33.34 -41.28 27.80
C TYR A 3 -33.85 -40.30 26.72
N ASN A 4 -35.14 -39.96 26.77
CA ASN A 4 -35.75 -39.02 25.82
C ASN A 4 -35.12 -37.61 25.90
N LEU A 5 -34.71 -37.19 27.10
CA LEU A 5 -34.07 -35.90 27.30
C LEU A 5 -32.62 -35.92 26.79
N GLN A 6 -31.89 -37.03 26.99
CA GLN A 6 -30.57 -37.21 26.39
C GLN A 6 -30.63 -37.21 24.86
N LEU A 7 -31.58 -37.96 24.28
CA LEU A 7 -31.79 -38.02 22.84
C LEU A 7 -32.11 -36.64 22.25
N PHE A 8 -32.97 -35.86 22.93
CA PHE A 8 -33.29 -34.50 22.52
C PHE A 8 -32.03 -33.62 22.43
N PHE A 9 -31.18 -33.60 23.46
CA PHE A 9 -29.97 -32.78 23.43
C PHE A 9 -28.94 -33.25 22.39
N VAL A 10 -28.81 -34.56 22.18
CA VAL A 10 -27.94 -35.11 21.13
C VAL A 10 -28.42 -34.68 19.74
N LEU A 11 -29.72 -34.78 19.47
CA LEU A 11 -30.30 -34.35 18.20
C LEU A 11 -30.18 -32.84 18.02
N ALA A 12 -30.55 -32.05 19.02
CA ALA A 12 -30.44 -30.59 18.97
C ALA A 12 -29.00 -30.12 18.77
N GLY A 13 -28.04 -30.73 19.48
CA GLY A 13 -26.61 -30.44 19.31
C GLY A 13 -26.11 -30.81 17.92
N SER A 14 -26.50 -31.98 17.41
CA SER A 14 -26.13 -32.43 16.05
C SER A 14 -26.68 -31.50 14.98
N VAL A 15 -27.96 -31.10 15.09
CA VAL A 15 -28.59 -30.13 14.19
C VAL A 15 -27.88 -28.79 14.25
N ALA A 16 -27.56 -28.28 15.44
CA ALA A 16 -26.85 -27.02 15.60
C ALA A 16 -25.46 -27.07 14.95
N VAL A 17 -24.67 -28.11 15.20
CA VAL A 17 -23.33 -28.28 14.61
C VAL A 17 -23.40 -28.37 13.09
N LEU A 18 -24.31 -29.18 12.54
CA LEU A 18 -24.48 -29.32 11.09
C LEU A 18 -24.94 -28.00 10.45
N PHE A 19 -25.90 -27.31 11.08
CA PHE A 19 -26.39 -26.03 10.59
C PHE A 19 -25.29 -24.97 10.58
N PHE A 20 -24.63 -24.73 11.72
CA PHE A 20 -23.59 -23.70 11.80
C PHE A 20 -22.36 -24.07 10.97
N GLY A 21 -21.95 -25.34 10.96
CA GLY A 21 -20.84 -25.81 10.13
C GLY A 21 -21.13 -25.59 8.64
N THR A 22 -22.33 -25.95 8.17
CA THR A 22 -22.73 -25.74 6.77
C THR A 22 -22.89 -24.26 6.46
N TRP A 23 -23.54 -23.48 7.33
CA TRP A 23 -23.78 -22.05 7.12
C TRP A 23 -22.47 -21.25 7.04
N TRP A 24 -21.57 -21.46 8.01
CA TRP A 24 -20.27 -20.81 8.01
C TRP A 24 -19.38 -21.32 6.90
N GLY A 25 -19.40 -22.62 6.60
CA GLY A 25 -18.67 -23.20 5.47
C GLY A 25 -19.10 -22.61 4.12
N LEU A 26 -20.41 -22.49 3.89
CA LEU A 26 -20.96 -21.86 2.69
C LEU A 26 -20.67 -20.37 2.61
N LYS A 27 -20.77 -19.64 3.73
CA LYS A 27 -20.36 -18.22 3.77
C LYS A 27 -18.87 -18.06 3.48
N PHE A 28 -18.03 -18.90 4.08
CA PHE A 28 -16.59 -18.87 3.86
C PHE A 28 -16.27 -19.16 2.40
N LYS A 29 -16.85 -20.22 1.83
CA LYS A 29 -16.72 -20.53 0.40
C LYS A 29 -17.13 -19.32 -0.45
N ARG A 30 -18.33 -18.78 -0.24
CA ARG A 30 -18.86 -17.69 -1.06
C ARG A 30 -18.02 -16.41 -0.98
N ILE A 31 -17.53 -16.05 0.21
CA ILE A 31 -16.86 -14.77 0.46
C ILE A 31 -15.35 -14.85 0.16
N TYR A 32 -14.69 -15.98 0.46
CA TYR A 32 -13.23 -16.09 0.37
C TYR A 32 -12.75 -16.98 -0.79
N ILE A 33 -13.53 -17.99 -1.19
CA ILE A 33 -13.14 -18.97 -2.21
C ILE A 33 -13.80 -18.73 -3.57
N ASP A 34 -15.07 -18.32 -3.60
CA ASP A 34 -15.81 -18.02 -4.83
C ASP A 34 -15.69 -16.55 -5.22
N ALA A 35 -15.13 -15.69 -4.35
CA ALA A 35 -14.87 -14.32 -4.71
C ALA A 35 -14.07 -14.29 -6.02
N TRP A 36 -14.69 -13.69 -7.04
CA TRP A 36 -14.14 -13.56 -8.37
C TRP A 36 -12.71 -13.00 -8.26
N PRO A 37 -11.74 -13.57 -8.98
CA PRO A 37 -10.36 -13.16 -8.82
C PRO A 37 -10.21 -11.65 -9.06
N ARG A 38 -9.67 -10.94 -8.06
CA ARG A 38 -9.34 -9.50 -8.18
C ARG A 38 -8.27 -9.24 -9.25
N ASP A 39 -7.58 -10.29 -9.68
CA ASP A 39 -6.48 -10.28 -10.64
C ASP A 39 -6.52 -11.60 -11.41
N PRO A 40 -6.52 -11.63 -12.75
CA PRO A 40 -6.66 -12.88 -13.51
C PRO A 40 -5.44 -13.82 -13.40
N LYS A 41 -4.28 -13.33 -12.95
CA LYS A 41 -3.03 -14.12 -12.85
C LYS A 41 -2.68 -14.49 -11.41
N LEU A 42 -3.06 -13.68 -10.43
CA LEU A 42 -2.75 -13.88 -9.00
C LEU A 42 -3.95 -14.45 -8.22
N THR A 43 -4.39 -15.65 -8.59
CA THR A 43 -5.71 -16.22 -8.20
C THR A 43 -5.69 -17.44 -7.29
N SER A 44 -4.51 -17.96 -6.95
CA SER A 44 -4.41 -19.19 -6.17
C SER A 44 -5.14 -19.06 -4.82
N ILE A 45 -5.65 -20.18 -4.29
CA ILE A 45 -6.31 -20.19 -2.97
C ILE A 45 -5.37 -19.61 -1.90
N PHE A 46 -4.09 -19.97 -1.94
CA PHE A 46 -3.07 -19.41 -1.05
C PHE A 46 -2.99 -17.88 -1.14
N MET A 47 -2.93 -17.31 -2.35
CA MET A 47 -2.86 -15.85 -2.53
C MET A 47 -4.12 -15.14 -2.03
N ARG A 48 -5.28 -15.77 -2.13
CA ARG A 48 -6.54 -15.22 -1.60
C ARG A 48 -6.61 -15.31 -0.08
N MET A 49 -6.22 -16.44 0.51
CA MET A 49 -6.22 -16.63 1.97
C MET A 49 -5.19 -15.75 2.70
N THR A 50 -4.07 -15.46 2.05
CA THR A 50 -2.99 -14.62 2.62
C THR A 50 -3.06 -13.16 2.19
N ASP A 51 -4.02 -12.81 1.33
CA ASP A 51 -4.10 -11.53 0.62
C ASP A 51 -2.79 -11.14 -0.11
N SER A 52 -1.94 -12.12 -0.42
CA SER A 52 -0.67 -11.91 -1.12
C SER A 52 -0.88 -11.33 -2.52
N GLY A 53 -2.07 -11.51 -3.11
CA GLY A 53 -2.40 -10.91 -4.40
C GLY A 53 -2.29 -9.37 -4.43
N GLN A 54 -2.35 -8.67 -3.29
CA GLN A 54 -2.17 -7.21 -3.23
C GLN A 54 -0.70 -6.78 -3.35
N LYS A 55 0.24 -7.71 -3.17
CA LYS A 55 1.66 -7.41 -3.17
C LYS A 55 2.13 -6.89 -4.53
N PRO A 56 3.18 -6.06 -4.57
CA PRO A 56 3.62 -5.36 -5.77
C PRO A 56 4.34 -6.24 -6.80
N PHE A 57 3.88 -7.47 -7.09
CA PHE A 57 4.53 -8.42 -8.02
C PHE A 57 4.90 -7.81 -9.38
N TYR A 58 3.97 -7.07 -9.98
CA TYR A 58 4.20 -6.46 -11.29
C TYR A 58 5.17 -5.28 -11.22
N ALA A 59 5.10 -4.49 -10.13
CA ALA A 59 6.05 -3.39 -9.92
C ALA A 59 7.45 -3.92 -9.61
N THR A 60 7.60 -4.99 -8.82
CA THR A 60 8.90 -5.64 -8.58
C THR A 60 9.50 -6.21 -9.86
N LYS A 61 8.66 -6.79 -10.74
CA LYS A 61 9.11 -7.20 -12.08
C LYS A 61 9.58 -6.00 -12.90
N PHE A 62 8.80 -4.92 -12.96
CA PHE A 62 9.20 -3.69 -13.66
C PHE A 62 10.53 -3.15 -13.12
N MET A 63 10.70 -3.09 -11.79
CA MET A 63 11.93 -2.61 -11.16
C MET A 63 13.14 -3.48 -11.53
N LYS A 64 12.95 -4.81 -11.54
CA LYS A 64 13.98 -5.77 -11.93
C LYS A 64 14.35 -5.68 -13.41
N ASP A 65 13.35 -5.69 -14.29
CA ASP A 65 13.54 -5.65 -15.74
C ASP A 65 14.29 -4.36 -16.17
N ASN A 66 14.03 -3.25 -15.48
CA ASN A 66 14.69 -1.96 -15.72
C ASN A 66 15.95 -1.73 -14.85
N LYS A 67 16.36 -2.71 -14.04
CA LYS A 67 17.57 -2.65 -13.20
C LYS A 67 17.63 -1.40 -12.31
N LEU A 68 16.51 -1.02 -11.71
CA LEU A 68 16.46 0.17 -10.85
C LEU A 68 17.37 -0.03 -9.63
N LYS A 69 18.09 1.03 -9.24
CA LYS A 69 19.03 1.03 -8.12
C LYS A 69 19.02 2.37 -7.39
N GLY A 70 19.53 2.44 -6.16
CA GLY A 70 19.55 3.67 -5.36
C GLY A 70 18.55 3.59 -4.23
N LYS A 71 17.83 4.69 -3.92
CA LYS A 71 16.84 4.70 -2.82
C LYS A 71 15.44 4.97 -3.32
N MET A 72 14.48 4.24 -2.76
CA MET A 72 13.06 4.43 -2.99
C MET A 72 12.32 4.81 -1.72
N PHE A 73 11.20 5.50 -1.88
CA PHE A 73 10.18 5.67 -0.85
C PHE A 73 9.01 4.72 -1.13
N ASN A 74 8.77 3.79 -0.21
CA ASN A 74 7.76 2.75 -0.36
C ASN A 74 6.73 2.78 0.78
N TYR A 75 5.59 2.12 0.58
CA TYR A 75 4.64 1.91 1.66
C TYR A 75 5.18 0.91 2.69
N TRP A 76 5.00 1.23 3.97
CA TRP A 76 5.69 0.53 5.06
C TRP A 76 5.41 -0.97 5.11
N THR A 77 4.18 -1.44 4.85
CA THR A 77 3.85 -2.88 4.92
C THR A 77 4.32 -3.70 3.72
N GLU A 78 4.87 -3.06 2.69
CA GLU A 78 5.31 -3.71 1.46
C GLU A 78 6.83 -3.86 1.37
N GLY A 79 7.59 -3.20 2.26
CA GLY A 79 9.06 -3.18 2.25
C GLY A 79 9.68 -4.57 2.09
N GLY A 80 9.38 -5.50 3.00
CA GLY A 80 9.97 -6.84 2.94
C GLY A 80 9.65 -7.60 1.65
N PHE A 81 8.47 -7.38 1.05
CA PHE A 81 8.12 -8.01 -0.23
C PHE A 81 8.88 -7.37 -1.40
N ILE A 82 9.04 -6.05 -1.40
CA ILE A 82 9.82 -5.34 -2.41
C ILE A 82 11.29 -5.75 -2.33
N GLY A 83 11.85 -5.90 -1.13
CA GLY A 83 13.19 -6.43 -0.93
C GLY A 83 13.35 -7.84 -1.47
N TRP A 84 12.41 -8.74 -1.14
CA TRP A 84 12.39 -10.12 -1.68
C TRP A 84 12.27 -10.18 -3.21
N GLY A 85 11.57 -9.23 -3.82
CA GLY A 85 11.37 -9.16 -5.28
C GLY A 85 12.61 -8.70 -6.06
N GLN A 86 13.71 -8.37 -5.38
CA GLN A 86 14.95 -7.92 -5.99
C GLN A 86 16.04 -9.01 -5.94
N GLU A 87 16.96 -8.96 -6.89
CA GLU A 87 18.17 -9.78 -6.84
C GLU A 87 19.24 -9.04 -6.03
N PRO A 88 19.72 -9.59 -4.91
CA PRO A 88 20.75 -8.95 -4.12
C PRO A 88 22.05 -8.87 -4.91
N ASP A 89 22.80 -7.80 -4.70
CA ASP A 89 24.15 -7.66 -5.24
C ASP A 89 25.04 -8.81 -4.69
N PRO A 90 25.74 -9.57 -5.55
CA PRO A 90 26.45 -10.77 -5.13
C PRO A 90 27.67 -10.49 -4.24
N ASN A 91 28.19 -9.25 -4.27
CA ASN A 91 29.38 -8.87 -3.51
C ASN A 91 29.03 -8.27 -2.14
N THR A 92 27.89 -7.57 -2.05
CA THR A 92 27.47 -6.85 -0.84
C THR A 92 26.28 -7.49 -0.12
N GLY A 93 25.49 -8.31 -0.82
CA GLY A 93 24.23 -8.86 -0.33
C GLY A 93 23.07 -7.85 -0.26
N PHE A 94 23.31 -6.57 -0.59
CA PHE A 94 22.29 -5.54 -0.53
C PHE A 94 21.37 -5.56 -1.75
N THR A 95 20.10 -5.20 -1.56
CA THR A 95 19.17 -5.02 -2.68
C THR A 95 19.55 -3.77 -3.51
N PRO A 96 19.56 -3.81 -4.84
CA PRO A 96 19.97 -2.65 -5.66
C PRO A 96 19.16 -1.38 -5.38
N LEU A 97 17.85 -1.52 -5.20
CA LEU A 97 16.94 -0.44 -4.80
C LEU A 97 16.63 -0.56 -3.31
N GLN A 98 17.28 0.30 -2.54
CA GLN A 98 17.19 0.39 -1.08
C GLN A 98 15.84 0.99 -0.66
N LEU A 99 15.17 0.28 0.24
CA LEU A 99 13.85 0.63 0.77
C LEU A 99 13.96 1.78 1.78
N PHE A 100 12.89 2.55 1.92
CA PHE A 100 12.81 3.56 2.99
C PHE A 100 12.34 2.95 4.31
N MET A 101 11.40 2.00 4.25
CA MET A 101 10.78 1.42 5.44
C MET A 101 10.29 -0.01 5.17
N ASP A 102 10.45 -0.89 6.15
CA ASP A 102 9.78 -2.19 6.19
C ASP A 102 9.10 -2.40 7.56
N GLY A 103 7.77 -2.47 7.56
CA GLY A 103 6.97 -2.69 8.76
C GLY A 103 7.26 -4.03 9.44
N ARG A 104 7.77 -5.04 8.71
CA ARG A 104 8.19 -6.32 9.31
C ARG A 104 9.53 -6.24 10.03
N ALA A 105 10.40 -5.32 9.58
CA ALA A 105 11.68 -5.02 10.22
C ALA A 105 11.58 -3.83 11.19
N GLN A 106 10.38 -3.35 11.52
CA GLN A 106 10.20 -2.11 12.30
C GLN A 106 10.88 -2.12 13.67
N ALA A 107 10.98 -3.29 14.32
CA ALA A 107 11.65 -3.44 15.61
C ALA A 107 13.18 -3.26 15.52
N ALA A 108 13.75 -3.36 14.31
CA ALA A 108 15.16 -3.11 14.05
C ALA A 108 15.47 -1.65 13.73
N TYR A 109 14.45 -0.80 13.51
CA TYR A 109 14.63 0.61 13.21
C TYR A 109 14.47 1.47 14.46
N ASP A 110 15.20 2.59 14.50
CA ASP A 110 14.86 3.68 15.41
C ASP A 110 13.44 4.16 15.07
N ARG A 111 12.62 4.40 16.11
CA ARG A 111 11.30 5.00 15.98
C ARG A 111 11.31 6.25 15.10
N LYS A 112 12.39 7.04 15.13
CA LYS A 112 12.58 8.22 14.28
C LYS A 112 12.44 7.92 12.78
N ALA A 113 12.81 6.72 12.33
CA ALA A 113 12.63 6.32 10.93
C ALA A 113 11.14 6.21 10.58
N PHE A 114 10.34 5.60 11.48
CA PHE A 114 8.88 5.52 11.32
C PHE A 114 8.22 6.90 11.41
N ASP A 115 8.64 7.76 12.33
CA ASP A 115 8.11 9.12 12.46
C ASP A 115 8.42 9.98 11.22
N THR A 116 9.64 9.82 10.66
CA THR A 116 10.04 10.44 9.40
C THR A 116 9.19 9.93 8.24
N TRP A 117 9.06 8.60 8.11
CA TRP A 117 8.22 7.99 7.08
C TRP A 117 6.78 8.49 7.17
N THR A 118 6.21 8.54 8.38
CA THR A 118 4.84 9.00 8.64
C THR A 118 4.64 10.46 8.25
N THR A 119 5.63 11.31 8.56
CA THR A 119 5.61 12.73 8.20
C THR A 119 5.64 12.92 6.68
N ILE A 120 6.51 12.20 5.97
CA ILE A 120 6.56 12.26 4.49
C ILE A 120 5.28 11.67 3.90
N MET A 121 4.84 10.50 4.36
CA MET A 121 3.65 9.82 3.83
C MET A 121 2.37 10.64 4.00
N SER A 122 2.31 11.52 5.02
CA SER A 122 1.19 12.44 5.24
C SER A 122 1.31 13.76 4.46
N GLY A 123 2.40 14.00 3.74
CA GLY A 123 2.65 15.27 3.05
C GLY A 123 2.97 16.41 4.03
N GLY A 124 3.40 16.09 5.25
CA GLY A 124 3.87 17.04 6.25
C GLY A 124 2.81 18.01 6.79
N LEU A 125 3.30 19.02 7.50
CA LEU A 125 2.45 20.05 8.10
C LEU A 125 1.70 20.86 7.04
N VAL A 126 2.30 21.08 5.86
CA VAL A 126 1.68 21.81 4.74
C VAL A 126 0.36 21.16 4.32
N THR A 127 0.34 19.83 4.17
CA THR A 127 -0.88 19.09 3.84
C THR A 127 -1.92 19.24 4.94
N GLY A 128 -1.52 19.12 6.21
CA GLY A 128 -2.40 19.29 7.36
C GLY A 128 -3.08 20.68 7.39
N GLN A 129 -2.31 21.74 7.15
CA GLN A 129 -2.81 23.11 7.12
C GLN A 129 -3.78 23.36 5.95
N ILE A 130 -3.41 22.90 4.75
CA ILE A 130 -4.24 23.02 3.54
C ILE A 130 -5.57 22.29 3.74
N VAL A 131 -5.52 21.05 4.23
CA VAL A 131 -6.70 20.21 4.45
C VAL A 131 -7.59 20.80 5.54
N ALA A 132 -7.02 21.31 6.64
CA ALA A 132 -7.78 21.98 7.70
C ALA A 132 -8.50 23.23 7.17
N ARG A 133 -7.82 24.06 6.38
CA ARG A 133 -8.40 25.24 5.72
C ARG A 133 -9.53 24.86 4.77
N ALA A 134 -9.32 23.86 3.91
CA ALA A 134 -10.31 23.36 2.97
C ALA A 134 -11.55 22.82 3.70
N ARG A 135 -11.35 22.08 4.79
CA ARG A 135 -12.42 21.55 5.65
C ARG A 135 -13.25 22.67 6.28
N ALA A 136 -12.61 23.70 6.83
CA ALA A 136 -13.29 24.86 7.42
C ALA A 136 -14.18 25.58 6.39
N ARG A 137 -13.73 25.64 5.13
CA ARG A 137 -14.48 26.25 4.01
C ARG A 137 -15.46 25.29 3.32
N LYS A 138 -15.47 24.00 3.70
CA LYS A 138 -16.25 22.93 3.05
C LYS A 138 -15.97 22.83 1.54
N GLN A 139 -14.72 23.01 1.14
CA GLN A 139 -14.27 23.02 -0.26
C GLN A 139 -13.28 21.89 -0.54
N SER A 140 -13.23 21.47 -1.80
CA SER A 140 -12.16 20.60 -2.30
C SER A 140 -10.84 21.36 -2.34
N LEU A 141 -9.72 20.64 -2.22
CA LEU A 141 -8.39 21.21 -2.44
C LEU A 141 -8.26 21.71 -3.89
N THR A 142 -7.61 22.86 -4.04
CA THR A 142 -7.37 23.49 -5.34
C THR A 142 -6.18 22.87 -6.06
N ARG A 143 -5.92 23.29 -7.31
CA ARG A 143 -4.70 22.90 -8.03
C ARG A 143 -3.45 23.42 -7.32
N ALA A 144 -3.43 24.69 -6.94
CA ALA A 144 -2.31 25.30 -6.22
C ALA A 144 -2.02 24.57 -4.90
N ASP A 145 -3.06 24.13 -4.19
CA ASP A 145 -2.90 23.34 -2.96
C ASP A 145 -2.10 22.05 -3.20
N TYR A 146 -2.34 21.37 -4.32
CA TYR A 146 -1.59 20.16 -4.66
C TYR A 146 -0.19 20.47 -5.18
N GLU A 147 0.02 21.62 -5.82
CA GLU A 147 1.36 22.09 -6.22
C GLU A 147 2.23 22.33 -4.98
N ASP A 148 1.69 23.00 -3.95
CA ASP A 148 2.39 23.21 -2.66
C ASP A 148 2.75 21.89 -1.97
N ILE A 149 1.81 20.93 -1.94
CA ILE A 149 2.03 19.60 -1.36
C ILE A 149 3.09 18.83 -2.17
N GLY A 150 3.00 18.87 -3.51
CA GLY A 150 3.93 18.21 -4.41
C GLY A 150 5.35 18.76 -4.33
N GLN A 151 5.49 20.07 -4.15
CA GLN A 151 6.78 20.74 -3.94
C GLN A 151 7.40 20.34 -2.59
N TRP A 152 6.61 20.34 -1.52
CA TRP A 152 7.11 19.88 -0.22
C TRP A 152 7.55 18.42 -0.25
N MET A 153 6.74 17.54 -0.86
CA MET A 153 7.09 16.13 -1.03
C MET A 153 8.40 15.97 -1.80
N ASP A 154 8.57 16.72 -2.88
CA ASP A 154 9.79 16.71 -3.68
C ASP A 154 11.04 17.03 -2.84
N GLU A 155 11.01 18.12 -2.10
CA GLU A 155 12.11 18.56 -1.24
C GLU A 155 12.48 17.49 -0.21
N GLN A 156 11.49 16.86 0.42
CA GLN A 156 11.73 15.82 1.40
C GLN A 156 12.34 14.55 0.80
N LEU A 157 11.89 14.14 -0.39
CA LEU A 157 12.39 12.94 -1.07
C LEU A 157 13.81 13.16 -1.60
N ARG A 158 14.04 14.29 -2.27
CA ARG A 158 15.36 14.68 -2.79
C ARG A 158 16.38 14.88 -1.69
N GLY A 159 16.01 15.53 -0.59
CA GLY A 159 16.88 15.69 0.57
C GLY A 159 17.38 14.37 1.17
N ARG A 160 16.76 13.24 0.78
CA ARG A 160 17.10 11.89 1.24
C ARG A 160 17.70 11.01 0.14
N ASN A 161 17.98 11.59 -1.03
CA ASN A 161 18.42 10.90 -2.24
C ASN A 161 17.44 9.80 -2.68
N VAL A 162 16.15 9.98 -2.40
CA VAL A 162 15.10 9.13 -2.97
C VAL A 162 14.79 9.65 -4.36
N TRP A 163 14.74 8.74 -5.33
CA TRP A 163 14.35 9.06 -6.71
C TRP A 163 13.27 8.12 -7.25
N VAL A 164 12.84 7.11 -6.49
CA VAL A 164 11.72 6.23 -6.84
C VAL A 164 10.67 6.30 -5.74
N VAL A 165 9.38 6.40 -6.09
CA VAL A 165 8.27 6.30 -5.15
C VAL A 165 7.32 5.19 -5.60
N LEU A 166 7.09 4.19 -4.75
CA LEU A 166 6.13 3.10 -5.01
C LEU A 166 5.01 3.13 -3.98
N MET A 167 3.77 3.22 -4.47
CA MET A 167 2.59 3.42 -3.63
C MET A 167 1.45 2.48 -4.01
N PRO A 168 0.81 1.82 -3.03
CA PRO A 168 -0.33 0.96 -3.28
C PRO A 168 -1.61 1.74 -3.49
N GLN A 169 -2.60 1.11 -4.11
CA GLN A 169 -3.91 1.69 -4.42
C GLN A 169 -4.60 2.31 -3.20
N SER A 170 -4.41 1.75 -2.02
CA SER A 170 -4.98 2.28 -0.78
C SER A 170 -4.55 3.71 -0.47
N THR A 171 -3.37 4.16 -0.92
CA THR A 171 -2.88 5.51 -0.67
C THR A 171 -3.45 6.52 -1.66
N TYR A 172 -3.59 6.18 -2.95
CA TYR A 172 -4.04 7.12 -3.99
C TYR A 172 -5.51 6.98 -4.41
N SER A 173 -6.24 5.99 -3.93
CA SER A 173 -7.67 5.89 -4.20
C SER A 173 -8.44 6.99 -3.49
N THR A 174 -9.32 7.64 -4.25
CA THR A 174 -10.23 8.67 -3.75
C THR A 174 -10.95 8.17 -2.49
N PRO A 175 -10.75 8.79 -1.33
CA PRO A 175 -11.45 8.42 -0.12
C PRO A 175 -12.95 8.67 -0.26
N PRO A 176 -13.79 7.96 0.52
CA PRO A 176 -15.17 8.35 0.68
C PRO A 176 -15.24 9.76 1.30
N ARG A 177 -16.34 10.47 1.05
CA ARG A 177 -16.49 11.89 1.43
C ARG A 177 -16.21 12.17 2.92
N TRP A 178 -16.54 11.24 3.80
CA TRP A 178 -16.33 11.37 5.25
C TRP A 178 -14.86 11.21 5.68
N GLU A 179 -14.01 10.59 4.85
CA GLU A 179 -12.56 10.48 5.07
C GLU A 179 -11.74 11.50 4.28
N TYR A 180 -12.36 12.26 3.36
CA TYR A 180 -11.64 13.14 2.43
C TYR A 180 -10.60 14.01 3.14
N TYR A 181 -11.00 14.75 4.18
CA TYR A 181 -10.10 15.61 4.94
C TYR A 181 -9.23 14.88 5.99
N LEU A 182 -9.37 13.56 6.15
CA LEU A 182 -8.60 12.77 7.11
C LEU A 182 -7.48 12.00 6.43
N LYS A 183 -7.64 11.70 5.13
CA LYS A 183 -6.69 10.89 4.37
C LYS A 183 -5.55 11.74 3.79
N THR A 184 -4.70 12.26 4.67
CA THR A 184 -3.54 13.09 4.29
C THR A 184 -2.61 12.39 3.29
N SER A 185 -2.44 11.07 3.40
CA SER A 185 -1.65 10.28 2.45
C SER A 185 -2.21 10.31 1.02
N TYR A 186 -3.53 10.40 0.87
CA TYR A 186 -4.14 10.57 -0.45
C TYR A 186 -3.75 11.91 -1.04
N HIS A 187 -3.82 12.99 -0.25
CA HIS A 187 -3.44 14.31 -0.72
C HIS A 187 -1.94 14.43 -1.02
N ALA A 188 -1.08 13.80 -0.22
CA ALA A 188 0.35 13.72 -0.46
C ALA A 188 0.69 13.10 -1.82
N ILE A 189 0.12 11.92 -2.13
CA ILE A 189 0.36 11.25 -3.41
C ILE A 189 -0.29 11.99 -4.58
N GLN A 190 -1.45 12.63 -4.36
CA GLN A 190 -2.07 13.50 -5.35
C GLN A 190 -1.22 14.76 -5.64
N GLY A 191 -0.51 15.30 -4.66
CA GLY A 191 0.45 16.37 -4.86
C GLY A 191 1.65 15.91 -5.67
N LEU A 192 2.24 14.77 -5.30
CA LEU A 192 3.35 14.16 -6.04
C LEU A 192 2.99 13.87 -7.51
N GLU A 193 1.81 13.30 -7.76
CA GLU A 193 1.32 12.99 -9.12
C GLU A 193 1.14 14.23 -10.01
N ARG A 194 0.99 15.41 -9.41
CA ARG A 194 0.89 16.70 -10.14
C ARG A 194 2.24 17.41 -10.27
N ASN A 195 3.30 16.89 -9.65
CA ASN A 195 4.63 17.45 -9.77
C ASN A 195 5.26 16.97 -11.11
N PRO A 196 5.63 17.88 -12.03
CA PRO A 196 6.18 17.51 -13.34
C PRO A 196 7.53 16.78 -13.25
N ASP A 197 8.27 16.92 -12.16
CA ASP A 197 9.54 16.23 -11.94
C ASP A 197 9.37 14.77 -11.51
N TRP A 198 8.14 14.34 -11.18
CA TRP A 198 7.82 13.00 -10.68
C TRP A 198 6.79 12.27 -11.58
N PRO A 199 7.08 12.02 -12.87
CA PRO A 199 6.14 11.30 -13.72
C PRO A 199 5.90 9.86 -13.27
N LEU A 200 4.71 9.39 -13.60
CA LEU A 200 4.28 8.00 -13.41
C LEU A 200 4.85 7.14 -14.54
N VAL A 201 5.73 6.19 -14.19
CA VAL A 201 6.37 5.28 -15.18
C VAL A 201 5.84 3.85 -15.10
N PHE A 202 5.16 3.49 -14.02
CA PHE A 202 4.44 2.22 -13.93
C PHE A 202 3.11 2.40 -13.19
N PHE A 203 2.07 1.80 -13.75
CA PHE A 203 0.73 1.81 -13.17
C PHE A 203 -0.01 0.50 -13.45
N ASN A 204 -0.67 -0.02 -12.42
CA ASN A 204 -1.71 -1.03 -12.57
C ASN A 204 -2.84 -0.77 -11.56
N ASN A 205 -3.79 -1.69 -11.47
CA ASN A 205 -4.91 -1.56 -10.53
C ASN A 205 -4.51 -1.61 -9.05
N LYS A 206 -3.23 -1.86 -8.71
CA LYS A 206 -2.76 -2.04 -7.32
C LYS A 206 -1.67 -1.07 -6.91
N GLN A 207 -0.86 -0.57 -7.84
CA GLN A 207 0.38 0.14 -7.56
C GLN A 207 0.60 1.28 -8.56
N LYS A 208 1.19 2.38 -8.07
CA LYS A 208 1.77 3.47 -8.86
C LYS A 208 3.26 3.59 -8.53
N LEU A 209 4.10 3.73 -9.55
CA LEU A 209 5.53 4.00 -9.41
C LEU A 209 5.87 5.31 -10.11
N PHE A 210 6.40 6.26 -9.35
CA PHE A 210 6.88 7.55 -9.82
C PHE A 210 8.41 7.59 -9.75
N VAL A 211 9.04 8.36 -10.63
CA VAL A 211 10.50 8.55 -10.63
C VAL A 211 10.88 10.02 -10.75
N ASP A 212 11.97 10.41 -10.14
CA ASP A 212 12.53 11.76 -10.29
C ASP A 212 13.33 11.88 -11.59
N ILE A 213 12.76 12.56 -12.59
CA ILE A 213 13.39 12.78 -13.91
C ILE A 213 14.51 13.81 -13.90
N ARG A 214 14.92 14.35 -12.75
CA ARG A 214 16.16 15.13 -12.67
C ARG A 214 17.38 14.23 -12.46
N THR A 215 17.17 13.00 -11.99
CA THR A 215 18.23 11.99 -11.91
C THR A 215 18.53 11.37 -13.28
N THR A 216 19.77 10.91 -13.49
CA THR A 216 20.14 10.24 -14.75
C THR A 216 19.33 8.96 -14.94
N GLU A 217 19.11 8.22 -13.85
CA GLU A 217 18.32 6.99 -13.85
C GLU A 217 16.84 7.25 -14.17
N GLY A 218 16.23 8.29 -13.60
CA GLY A 218 14.84 8.64 -13.87
C GLY A 218 14.60 9.10 -15.30
N LYS A 219 15.55 9.81 -15.92
CA LYS A 219 15.45 10.23 -17.34
C LYS A 219 15.51 9.08 -18.34
N ALA A 220 16.06 7.93 -17.93
CA ALA A 220 16.25 6.77 -18.80
C ALA A 220 15.02 5.85 -18.87
N LEU A 221 13.97 6.15 -18.10
CA LEU A 221 12.70 5.40 -18.02
C LEU A 221 11.59 6.08 -18.81
#